data_AF-A0A960EFU5-F1
#
_entry.id   AF-A0A960EFU5-F1
#
_cell.length_a   1.000
_cell.length_b   1.000
_cell.length_c   1.000
_cell.angle_alpha   90.00
_cell.angle_beta   90.00
_cell.angle_gamma   90.00
#
_symmetry.space_group_name_H-M   'P 1'
#
loop_
_entity.id
_entity.type
_entity.pdbx_description
1 polymer ?
#
loop_
_entity_poly.entity_id
_entity_poly.type
_entity_poly.pdbx_seq_one_letter_code
_entity_poly.pdbx_strand_id
1 'polypeptide(L)' 'MAAKVSFPITNDDEANAFLVDDPLALVLGMLLDQQVPMEWAFRAPFTLSQRLGDRFTAPAIA' A
#
# COMPACT_ATOMS: atom_id res chain seq x y z
N MET A 1 20.10 -2.26 -17.41
CA MET A 1 18.81 -2.55 -16.75
C MET A 1 18.33 -1.27 -16.11
N ALA A 2 17.08 -0.87 -16.32
CA ALA A 2 16.49 0.23 -15.56
C ALA A 2 16.28 -0.24 -14.12
N ALA A 3 16.58 0.60 -13.13
CA ALA A 3 16.29 0.30 -11.74
C ALA A 3 14.76 0.17 -11.56
N LYS A 4 14.31 -0.91 -10.92
CA LYS A 4 12.90 -1.08 -10.55
C LYS A 4 12.54 0.02 -9.55
N VAL A 5 11.58 0.87 -9.89
CA VAL A 5 11.08 1.91 -8.97
C VAL A 5 10.48 1.20 -7.76
N SER A 6 10.90 1.60 -6.57
CA SER A 6 10.45 1.04 -5.29
C SER A 6 10.28 2.17 -4.29
N PHE A 7 9.32 2.04 -3.38
CA PHE A 7 9.07 2.99 -2.30
C PHE A 7 9.44 2.33 -0.96
N PRO A 8 10.70 2.40 -0.51
CA PRO A 8 11.23 1.61 0.60
C PRO A 8 10.82 2.18 1.97
N ILE A 9 9.52 2.13 2.27
CA ILE A 9 8.94 2.65 3.52
C ILE A 9 8.52 1.54 4.49
N THR A 10 8.41 0.30 4.00
CA THR A 10 8.09 -0.88 4.81
C THR A 10 9.24 -1.88 4.76
N ASN A 11 9.23 -2.85 5.68
CA ASN A 11 10.15 -4.00 5.67
C ASN A 11 9.70 -5.14 4.71
N ASP A 12 8.78 -4.85 3.78
CA ASP A 12 8.17 -5.82 2.87
C ASP A 12 8.29 -5.33 1.42
N ASP A 13 9.14 -6.00 0.63
CA ASP A 13 9.45 -5.59 -0.74
C ASP A 13 8.24 -5.65 -1.68
N GLU A 14 7.29 -6.57 -1.43
CA GLU A 14 6.07 -6.68 -2.23
C GLU A 14 5.12 -5.53 -1.91
N ALA A 15 4.98 -5.17 -0.62
CA ALA A 15 4.23 -3.99 -0.21
C ALA A 15 4.85 -2.70 -0.80
N ASN A 16 6.18 -2.57 -0.76
CA ASN A 16 6.89 -1.41 -1.32
C ASN A 16 6.71 -1.29 -2.84
N ALA A 17 6.68 -2.41 -3.58
CA ALA A 17 6.38 -2.41 -5.01
C ALA A 17 4.91 -2.07 -5.28
N PHE A 18 3.98 -2.62 -4.49
CA PHE A 18 2.55 -2.37 -4.63
C PHE A 18 2.19 -0.89 -4.44
N LEU A 19 2.84 -0.20 -3.50
CA LEU A 19 2.68 1.25 -3.29
C LEU A 19 3.11 2.08 -4.51
N VAL A 20 4.04 1.59 -5.33
CA VAL A 20 4.46 2.25 -6.58
C VAL A 20 3.47 1.98 -7.71
N ASP A 21 2.93 0.77 -7.76
CA ASP A 21 2.09 0.30 -8.87
C ASP A 21 0.61 0.73 -8.73
N ASP A 22 0.11 0.96 -7.52
CA ASP A 22 -1.30 1.30 -7.24
C ASP A 22 -1.47 2.66 -6.53
N PRO A 23 -1.98 3.70 -7.20
CA PRO A 23 -2.23 5.01 -6.59
C PRO A 23 -3.22 4.99 -5.42
N LEU A 24 -4.21 4.09 -5.44
CA LEU A 24 -5.16 3.94 -4.33
C LEU A 24 -4.43 3.42 -3.09
N ALA A 25 -3.50 2.47 -3.27
CA ALA A 25 -2.70 1.95 -2.17
C ALA A 25 -1.86 3.05 -1.50
N LEU A 26 -1.25 3.93 -2.30
CA LEU A 26 -0.49 5.07 -1.77
C LEU A 26 -1.36 6.02 -0.94
N VAL A 27 -2.53 6.40 -1.46
CA VAL A 27 -3.46 7.31 -0.75
C VAL A 27 -3.98 6.65 0.53
N LEU A 28 -4.34 5.37 0.49
CA LEU A 28 -4.75 4.64 1.68
C LEU A 28 -3.63 4.57 2.71
N GLY A 29 -2.38 4.33 2.29
CA GLY A 29 -1.21 4.38 3.18
C GLY A 29 -1.08 5.73 3.89
N MET A 30 -1.21 6.84 3.14
CA MET A 30 -1.17 8.20 3.70
C MET A 30 -2.32 8.49 4.66
N LEU A 31 -3.52 8.00 4.37
CA LEU A 31 -4.70 8.17 5.25
C LEU A 31 -4.56 7.36 6.54
N LEU A 32 -3.95 6.18 6.48
CA LEU A 32 -3.77 5.27 7.60
C LEU A 32 -2.59 5.61 8.52
N ASP A 33 -1.72 6.56 8.12
CA ASP A 33 -0.57 7.01 8.91
C ASP A 33 -1.01 7.87 10.11
N GLN A 34 -1.78 7.27 11.01
CA GLN A 34 -2.38 7.91 12.18
C GLN A 34 -2.15 7.06 13.43
N GLN A 35 -1.43 7.60 14.40
CA GLN A 35 -1.21 7.01 15.73
C GLN A 35 -0.66 5.57 15.73
N VAL A 36 -0.05 5.13 14.62
CA VAL A 36 0.67 3.85 14.47
C VAL A 36 2.00 4.09 13.77
N PRO A 37 2.96 3.14 13.82
CA PRO A 37 4.20 3.27 13.07
C PRO A 37 3.94 3.40 11.55
N MET A 38 4.67 4.29 10.90
CA MET A 38 4.57 4.55 9.46
C MET A 38 4.70 3.28 8.62
N GLU A 39 5.66 2.42 8.94
CA GLU A 39 5.86 1.14 8.24
C GLU A 39 4.62 0.24 8.30
N TRP A 40 3.84 0.32 9.39
CA TRP A 40 2.61 -0.46 9.55
C TRP A 40 1.48 0.15 8.72
N ALA A 41 1.33 1.47 8.75
CA ALA A 41 0.35 2.20 7.95
C ALA A 41 0.54 1.94 6.46
N PHE A 42 1.77 2.04 5.96
CA PHE A 42 2.07 1.84 4.54
C PHE A 42 2.10 0.37 4.11
N ARG A 43 2.19 -0.59 5.04
CA ARG A 43 1.99 -2.02 4.74
C ARG A 43 0.51 -2.42 4.67
N ALA A 44 -0.37 -1.66 5.33
CA ALA A 44 -1.78 -1.98 5.44
C ALA A 44 -2.51 -2.11 4.08
N PRO A 45 -2.28 -1.25 3.06
CA PRO A 45 -2.92 -1.38 1.75
C PRO A 45 -2.68 -2.74 1.09
N PHE A 46 -1.45 -3.27 1.14
CA PHE A 46 -1.12 -4.59 0.59
C PHE A 46 -1.82 -5.72 1.36
N THR A 47 -1.93 -5.58 2.69
CA THR A 47 -2.69 -6.55 3.50
C THR A 47 -4.19 -6.50 3.18
N LEU A 48 -4.73 -5.31 2.96
CA LEU A 48 -6.14 -5.12 2.60
C LEU A 48 -6.43 -5.64 1.20
N SER A 49 -5.53 -5.44 0.22
CA SER A 49 -5.71 -5.96 -1.14
C SER A 49 -5.77 -7.49 -1.16
N GLN A 50 -4.91 -8.17 -0.40
CA GLN A 50 -4.97 -9.63 -0.25
C GLN A 50 -6.28 -10.14 0.38
N ARG A 51 -6.85 -9.38 1.33
CA ARG A 51 -8.09 -9.76 2.02
C ARG A 51 -9.36 -9.44 1.21
N LEU A 52 -9.34 -8.32 0.50
CA LEU A 52 -10.50 -7.83 -0.26
C LEU A 52 -10.55 -8.40 -1.68
N GLY A 53 -9.40 -8.80 -2.25
CA GLY A 53 -9.28 -9.25 -3.63
C GLY A 53 -9.79 -8.17 -4.60
N ASP A 54 -10.63 -8.57 -5.55
CA ASP A 54 -11.25 -7.66 -6.55
C ASP A 54 -12.09 -6.53 -5.94
N ARG A 55 -12.40 -6.58 -4.64
CA ARG A 55 -13.08 -5.50 -3.92
C ARG A 55 -12.14 -4.39 -3.45
N PHE A 56 -10.83 -4.52 -3.65
CA PHE A 56 -9.88 -3.43 -3.39
C PHE A 56 -10.00 -2.37 -4.50
N THR A 57 -11.07 -1.58 -4.45
CA THR A 57 -11.32 -0.48 -5.39
C THR A 57 -11.93 0.69 -4.64
N ALA A 58 -11.68 1.92 -5.09
CA ALA A 58 -12.21 3.11 -4.43
C ALA A 58 -13.74 3.08 -4.25
N PRO A 59 -14.57 2.66 -5.24
CA PRO A 59 -16.02 2.58 -5.06
C PRO A 59 -16.48 1.50 -4.08
N ALA A 60 -15.71 0.42 -3.90
CA ALA A 60 -16.10 -0.70 -3.04
C ALA A 60 -15.73 -0.51 -1.56
N ILE A 61 -14.83 0.45 -1.26
CA ILE A 61 -14.35 0.75 0.10
C ILE A 61 -14.89 2.06 0.68
N ALA A 62 -15.57 2.88 -0.14
CA ALA A 62 -16.27 4.10 0.30
C ALA A 62 -17.62 3.76 0.95
#